data_AF-A0A0G0YSA5-F1
#
_entry.id   AF-A0A0G0YSA5-F1
#
_cell.length_a   1.000
_cell.length_b   1.000
_cell.length_c   1.000
_cell.angle_alpha   90.00
_cell.angle_beta   90.00
_cell.angle_gamma   90.00
#
_symmetry.space_group_name_H-M   'P 1'
#
loop_
_entity.id
_entity.type
_entity.pdbx_description
1 polymer ?
#
loop_
_entity_poly.entity_id
_entity_poly.type
_entity_poly.pdbx_seq_one_letter_code
_entity_poly.pdbx_strand_id
1 'polypeptide(L)'
;MEMPLGVTIEKLETKVRLASDRPDDLVAFGELWIYEEGSNEPFCKVKGFTIRIKTFGRADKPKLTVVFPAYPTGKGFLTSFYLPNKSLWEDVTNLFLEEYTQVSGGLSAEEAEGLDERLEIVPDELDKKP
;
A
#
# COMPACT_ATOMS: atom_id res chain seq x y z
N MET A 1 -29.69 -29.30 12.88
CA MET A 1 -28.59 -29.20 11.90
C MET A 1 -27.86 -27.93 12.27
N GLU A 2 -26.70 -28.06 12.92
CA GLU A 2 -25.91 -26.92 13.40
C GLU A 2 -25.17 -26.32 12.20
N MET A 3 -25.42 -25.05 11.89
CA MET A 3 -24.61 -24.32 10.92
C MET A 3 -23.27 -23.99 11.58
N PRO A 4 -22.11 -24.38 11.02
CA PRO A 4 -20.84 -23.87 11.52
C PRO A 4 -20.81 -22.35 11.29
N LEU A 5 -20.91 -21.59 12.39
CA LEU A 5 -20.77 -20.14 12.40
C LEU A 5 -19.28 -19.81 12.29
N GLY A 6 -18.77 -19.78 11.06
CA GLY A 6 -17.42 -19.34 10.77
C GLY A 6 -17.10 -19.50 9.30
N VAL A 7 -16.68 -18.40 8.65
CA VAL A 7 -16.07 -18.48 7.32
C VAL A 7 -14.63 -18.94 7.52
N THR A 8 -14.27 -20.11 7.01
CA THR A 8 -12.87 -20.54 6.96
C THR A 8 -12.17 -19.75 5.87
N ILE A 9 -11.21 -18.91 6.26
CA ILE A 9 -10.39 -18.15 5.31
C ILE A 9 -9.34 -19.11 4.75
N GLU A 10 -9.36 -19.32 3.43
CA GLU A 10 -8.38 -20.16 2.75
C GLU A 10 -7.17 -19.34 2.27
N LYS A 11 -7.43 -18.15 1.73
CA LYS A 11 -6.41 -17.34 1.06
C LYS A 11 -6.62 -15.85 1.29
N LEU A 12 -5.51 -15.17 1.51
CA LEU A 12 -5.38 -13.72 1.44
C LEU A 12 -4.55 -13.37 0.20
N GLU A 13 -5.01 -12.40 -0.57
CA GLU A 13 -4.28 -11.91 -1.74
C GLU A 13 -4.20 -10.39 -1.69
N THR A 14 -3.01 -9.85 -1.82
CA THR A 14 -2.78 -8.41 -1.93
C THR A 14 -2.80 -8.00 -3.40
N LYS A 15 -3.35 -6.82 -3.68
CA LYS A 15 -3.28 -6.16 -4.98
C LYS A 15 -2.71 -4.77 -4.80
N VAL A 16 -1.57 -4.52 -5.41
CA VAL A 16 -0.87 -3.23 -5.33
C VAL A 16 -0.90 -2.54 -6.69
N ARG A 17 -1.21 -1.25 -6.67
CA ARG A 17 -1.14 -0.37 -7.84
C ARG A 17 -0.22 0.80 -7.54
N LEU A 18 0.85 0.94 -8.33
CA LEU A 18 1.80 2.04 -8.21
C LEU A 18 1.10 3.39 -8.43
N ALA A 19 1.61 4.39 -7.72
CA ALA A 19 1.16 5.78 -7.75
C ALA A 19 2.36 6.71 -7.96
N SER A 20 3.17 6.39 -8.97
CA SER A 20 4.46 7.03 -9.28
C SER A 20 4.36 8.47 -9.80
N ASP A 21 3.15 9.02 -9.92
CA ASP A 21 2.84 10.34 -10.46
C ASP A 21 2.49 11.37 -9.37
N ARG A 22 2.71 11.03 -8.09
CA ARG A 22 2.32 11.88 -6.97
C ARG A 22 3.53 12.58 -6.34
N PRO A 23 3.39 13.88 -5.98
CA PRO A 23 4.44 14.65 -5.31
C PRO A 23 4.47 14.42 -3.78
N ASP A 24 3.70 13.46 -3.27
CA ASP A 24 3.64 13.11 -1.85
C ASP A 24 4.41 11.82 -1.56
N ASP A 25 4.51 11.45 -0.29
CA ASP A 25 5.22 10.26 0.16
C ASP A 25 4.54 8.94 -0.24
N LEU A 26 3.48 8.97 -1.04
CA LEU A 26 2.67 7.81 -1.42
C LEU A 26 3.17 7.20 -2.73
N VAL A 27 3.60 5.94 -2.67
CA VAL A 27 4.17 5.23 -3.82
C VAL A 27 3.22 4.21 -4.41
N ALA A 28 2.23 3.73 -3.64
CA ALA A 28 1.23 2.80 -4.15
C ALA A 28 -0.05 2.75 -3.31
N PHE A 29 -1.13 2.32 -3.95
CA PHE A 29 -2.39 1.93 -3.31
C PHE A 29 -2.51 0.41 -3.23
N GLY A 30 -3.14 -0.07 -2.17
CA GLY A 30 -3.32 -1.49 -1.90
C GLY A 30 -4.77 -1.89 -1.63
N GLU A 31 -5.12 -3.09 -2.07
CA GLU A 31 -6.33 -3.81 -1.69
C GLU A 31 -5.97 -5.19 -1.11
N LEU A 32 -6.71 -5.63 -0.08
CA LEU A 32 -6.62 -6.97 0.48
C LEU A 32 -7.87 -7.76 0.11
N TRP A 33 -7.70 -8.84 -0.63
CA TRP A 33 -8.77 -9.71 -1.10
C TRP A 33 -8.78 -10.98 -0.26
N ILE A 34 -9.94 -11.31 0.29
CA ILE A 34 -10.12 -12.42 1.24
C ILE A 34 -11.01 -13.46 0.58
N TYR A 35 -10.50 -14.69 0.51
CA TYR A 35 -11.17 -15.82 -0.11
C TYR A 35 -11.59 -16.85 0.94
N GLU A 36 -12.79 -17.37 0.76
CA GLU A 36 -13.32 -18.49 1.52
C GLU A 36 -12.93 -19.81 0.84
N GLU A 37 -12.93 -20.88 1.63
CA GLU A 37 -12.55 -22.21 1.16
C GLU A 37 -13.36 -22.66 -0.05
N GLY A 38 -12.68 -22.98 -1.15
CA GLY A 38 -13.29 -23.48 -2.39
C GLY A 38 -13.91 -22.41 -3.30
N SER A 39 -13.75 -21.12 -2.98
CA SER A 39 -14.20 -20.02 -3.83
C SER A 39 -13.08 -19.45 -4.71
N ASN A 40 -13.37 -19.28 -6.00
CA ASN A 40 -12.48 -18.57 -6.92
C ASN A 40 -12.70 -17.04 -6.91
N GLU A 41 -13.73 -16.57 -6.19
CA GLU A 41 -14.02 -15.14 -6.03
C GLU A 41 -13.85 -14.72 -4.57
N PRO A 42 -13.27 -13.54 -4.31
CA PRO A 42 -13.10 -13.06 -2.95
C PRO A 42 -14.47 -12.67 -2.37
N PHE A 43 -14.81 -13.22 -1.21
CA PHE A 43 -16.05 -12.85 -0.50
C PHE A 43 -15.95 -11.46 0.13
N CYS A 44 -14.74 -10.99 0.42
CA CYS A 44 -14.50 -9.66 0.98
C CYS A 44 -13.28 -9.00 0.33
N LYS A 45 -13.38 -7.70 0.07
CA LYS A 45 -12.29 -6.85 -0.42
C LYS A 45 -12.17 -5.64 0.49
N VAL A 46 -11.00 -5.47 1.11
CA VAL A 46 -10.69 -4.30 1.92
C VAL A 46 -9.79 -3.38 1.12
N LYS A 47 -10.26 -2.15 0.86
CA LYS A 47 -9.54 -1.14 0.08
C LYS A 47 -8.97 -0.06 0.99
N GLY A 48 -8.07 0.75 0.44
CA GLY A 48 -7.57 1.96 1.10
C GLY A 48 -6.27 1.76 1.87
N PHE A 49 -5.56 0.65 1.66
CA PHE A 49 -4.18 0.53 2.09
C PHE A 49 -3.32 1.46 1.22
N THR A 50 -2.31 2.07 1.81
CA THR A 50 -1.34 2.87 1.05
C THR A 50 0.08 2.49 1.44
N ILE A 51 0.99 2.45 0.48
CA ILE A 51 2.42 2.24 0.73
C ILE A 51 3.09 3.59 0.60
N ARG A 52 3.87 3.96 1.61
CA ARG A 52 4.49 5.28 1.72
C ARG A 52 5.95 5.21 2.08
N ILE A 53 6.71 6.23 1.71
CA ILE A 53 8.09 6.43 2.13
C ILE A 53 8.09 7.27 3.40
N LYS A 54 8.69 6.77 4.48
CA LYS A 54 8.88 7.52 5.71
C LYS A 54 10.34 7.63 6.09
N THR A 55 10.73 8.82 6.54
CA THR A 55 12.08 9.12 7.04
C THR A 55 11.99 9.40 8.53
N PHE A 56 12.68 8.62 9.35
CA PHE A 56 12.63 8.73 10.80
C PHE A 56 13.79 9.58 11.34
N GLY A 57 13.71 10.90 11.15
CA GLY A 57 14.76 11.83 11.59
C GLY A 57 15.88 12.05 10.56
N ARG A 58 16.85 12.91 10.89
CA ARG A 58 17.82 13.49 9.93
C ARG A 58 18.91 12.53 9.42
N ALA A 59 19.07 11.34 10.01
CA ALA A 59 20.13 10.39 9.66
C ALA A 59 19.61 9.00 9.27
N ASP A 60 18.29 8.82 9.24
CA ASP A 60 17.69 7.51 8.95
C ASP A 60 17.37 7.39 7.47
N LYS A 61 17.70 6.22 6.92
CA LYS A 61 17.34 5.84 5.54
C LYS A 61 15.82 5.86 5.35
N PRO A 62 15.32 6.28 4.17
CA PRO A 62 13.91 6.16 3.83
C PRO A 62 13.45 4.71 3.96
N LYS A 63 12.24 4.50 4.49
CA LYS A 63 11.64 3.17 4.64
C LYS A 63 10.24 3.12 4.03
N LEU A 64 9.98 2.07 3.25
CA LEU A 64 8.63 1.74 2.83
C LEU A 64 7.80 1.29 4.04
N THR A 65 6.63 1.89 4.19
CA THR A 65 5.68 1.59 5.27
C THR A 65 4.29 1.38 4.67
N VAL A 66 3.60 0.35 5.13
CA VAL A 66 2.19 0.14 4.81
C VAL A 66 1.34 0.89 5.83
N VAL A 67 0.46 1.77 5.33
CA VAL A 67 -0.55 2.46 6.12
C VAL A 67 -1.89 1.77 5.89
N PHE A 68 -2.48 1.32 6.99
CA PHE A 68 -3.76 0.63 6.98
C PHE A 68 -4.93 1.61 6.77
N PRO A 69 -6.06 1.15 6.20
CA PRO A 69 -7.25 1.96 6.02
C PRO A 69 -7.67 2.60 7.34
N ALA A 70 -7.87 3.92 7.31
CA ALA A 70 -8.23 4.70 8.48
C ALA A 70 -9.24 5.79 8.12
N TYR A 71 -10.04 6.21 9.10
CA TYR A 71 -11.02 7.28 8.96
C TYR A 71 -10.68 8.44 9.90
N PRO A 72 -10.99 9.69 9.49
CA PRO A 72 -10.77 10.85 10.33
C PRO A 72 -11.74 10.82 11.52
N THR A 73 -11.24 11.28 12.65
CA THR A 73 -11.96 11.52 13.89
C THR A 73 -11.66 12.93 14.35
N GLY A 74 -12.49 13.49 15.22
CA GLY A 74 -12.22 14.82 15.82
C GLY A 74 -10.92 14.93 16.63
N LYS A 75 -10.16 13.83 16.78
CA LYS A 75 -8.89 13.75 17.53
C LYS A 75 -7.72 13.19 16.70
N GLY A 76 -7.89 12.96 15.40
CA GLY A 76 -6.86 12.32 14.55
C GLY A 76 -7.46 11.25 13.64
N PHE A 77 -6.72 10.19 13.34
CA PHE A 77 -7.21 9.08 12.51
C PHE A 77 -7.32 7.79 13.32
N LEU A 78 -8.37 7.01 13.09
CA LEU A 78 -8.54 5.67 13.64
C LEU A 78 -8.54 4.64 12.50
N THR A 79 -7.88 3.51 12.70
CA THR A 79 -7.91 2.40 11.74
C THR A 79 -9.34 1.88 11.57
N SER A 80 -9.81 1.76 10.33
CA SER A 80 -11.08 1.10 9.98
C SER A 80 -10.92 -0.41 9.79
N PHE A 81 -9.69 -0.90 9.91
CA PHE A 81 -9.35 -2.31 9.81
C PHE A 81 -8.82 -2.81 11.14
N TYR A 82 -9.25 -3.99 11.58
CA TYR A 82 -8.84 -4.58 12.84
C TYR A 82 -8.39 -6.02 12.65
N LEU A 83 -7.18 -6.33 13.11
CA LEU A 83 -6.68 -7.68 13.24
C LEU A 83 -6.48 -7.99 14.73
N PRO A 84 -6.92 -9.17 15.21
CA PRO A 84 -6.93 -9.49 16.63
C PRO A 84 -5.55 -9.73 17.22
N ASN A 85 -4.54 -10.03 16.41
CA ASN A 85 -3.18 -10.33 16.85
C ASN A 85 -2.18 -9.42 16.12
N LYS A 86 -1.20 -8.89 16.87
CA LYS A 86 -0.11 -8.06 16.34
C LYS A 86 0.65 -8.75 15.20
N SER A 87 0.91 -10.06 15.29
CA SER A 87 1.64 -10.79 14.23
C SER A 87 0.94 -10.69 12.87
N LEU A 88 -0.40 -10.72 12.86
CA LEU A 88 -1.18 -10.61 11.62
C LEU A 88 -1.01 -9.24 10.95
N TRP A 89 -0.77 -8.18 11.72
CA TRP A 89 -0.47 -6.86 11.14
C TRP A 89 0.86 -6.88 10.41
N GLU A 90 1.86 -7.55 10.97
CA GLU A 90 3.18 -7.73 10.37
C GLU A 90 3.08 -8.60 9.12
N ASP A 91 2.33 -9.71 9.18
CA ASP A 91 2.09 -10.60 8.04
C ASP A 91 1.41 -9.86 6.88
N VAL A 92 0.33 -9.12 7.14
CA VAL A 92 -0.35 -8.32 6.10
C VAL A 92 0.57 -7.22 5.55
N THR A 93 1.37 -6.58 6.40
CA THR A 93 2.36 -5.59 5.96
C THR A 93 3.36 -6.21 4.99
N ASN A 94 3.90 -7.38 5.33
CA ASN A 94 4.87 -8.08 4.49
C ASN A 94 4.23 -8.49 3.15
N LEU A 95 3.00 -9.01 3.14
CA LEU A 95 2.28 -9.34 1.90
C LEU A 95 2.12 -8.13 0.96
N PHE A 96 1.88 -6.94 1.50
CA PHE A 96 1.79 -5.71 0.70
C PHE A 96 3.15 -5.26 0.17
N LEU A 97 4.21 -5.36 0.98
CA LEU A 97 5.55 -4.97 0.55
C LEU A 97 6.13 -5.95 -0.48
N GLU A 98 5.84 -7.25 -0.35
CA GLU A 98 6.21 -8.26 -1.33
C GLU A 98 5.53 -8.02 -2.67
N GLU A 99 4.20 -7.83 -2.68
CA GLU A 99 3.44 -7.50 -3.89
C GLU A 99 3.93 -6.18 -4.50
N TYR A 100 4.20 -5.15 -3.70
CA TYR A 100 4.80 -3.92 -4.19
C TYR A 100 6.16 -4.15 -4.85
N THR A 101 7.03 -4.94 -4.22
CA THR A 101 8.35 -5.28 -4.77
C THR A 101 8.21 -5.97 -6.12
N GLN A 102 7.24 -6.87 -6.27
CA GLN A 102 6.96 -7.54 -7.54
C GLN A 102 6.45 -6.57 -8.62
N VAL A 103 5.45 -5.74 -8.30
CA VAL A 103 4.84 -4.81 -9.27
C VAL A 103 5.77 -3.65 -9.65
N SER A 104 6.61 -3.19 -8.71
CA SER A 104 7.59 -2.13 -8.95
C SER A 104 8.84 -2.60 -9.68
N GLY A 105 9.05 -3.91 -9.83
CA GLY A 105 10.28 -4.45 -10.42
C GLY A 105 11.48 -4.43 -9.46
N GLY A 106 11.23 -4.40 -8.15
CA GLY A 106 12.26 -4.47 -7.11
C GLY A 106 12.75 -3.13 -6.57
N LEU A 107 12.02 -2.04 -6.80
CA LEU A 107 12.43 -0.70 -6.37
C LEU A 107 12.60 -0.61 -4.85
N SER A 108 13.78 -0.17 -4.42
CA SER A 108 14.07 0.15 -3.03
C SER A 108 13.36 1.44 -2.59
N ALA A 109 13.31 1.69 -1.27
CA ALA A 109 12.77 2.95 -0.74
C ALA A 109 13.54 4.19 -1.24
N GLU A 110 14.85 4.04 -1.43
CA GLU A 110 15.77 5.09 -1.89
C GLU A 110 15.54 5.38 -3.39
N GLU A 111 15.28 4.34 -4.19
CA GLU A 111 14.96 4.47 -5.62
C GLU A 111 13.56 5.05 -5.84
N ALA A 112 12.60 4.70 -4.97
CA ALA A 112 11.25 5.25 -5.02
C ALA A 112 11.21 6.74 -4.61
N GLU A 113 12.09 7.17 -3.71
CA GLU A 113 12.26 8.59 -3.34
C GLU A 113 12.91 9.39 -4.48
N GLY A 114 13.93 8.83 -5.14
CA GLY A 114 14.67 9.48 -6.23
C GLY A 114 13.94 9.60 -7.59
N LEU A 115 12.71 9.08 -7.71
CA LEU A 115 11.89 9.27 -8.91
C LEU A 115 11.37 10.72 -9.05
N ASP A 116 11.28 11.47 -7.94
CA ASP A 116 10.90 12.89 -7.92
C ASP A 116 12.02 13.78 -8.51
N GLU A 117 13.29 13.42 -8.28
CA GLU A 117 14.45 14.19 -8.76
C GLU A 117 14.75 14.03 -10.27
N ARG A 118 14.23 12.96 -10.92
CA ARG A 118 14.44 12.72 -12.37
C ARG A 118 13.36 13.35 -13.25
N LEU A 119 12.37 13.99 -12.64
CA LEU A 119 11.39 14.85 -13.29
C LEU A 119 11.73 16.32 -13.03
N GLU A 120 13.00 16.71 -13.19
CA GLU A 120 13.23 18.05 -13.73
C GLU A 120 12.56 18.08 -15.10
N ILE A 121 11.39 18.73 -15.16
CA ILE A 121 10.85 19.23 -16.41
C ILE A 121 11.97 20.08 -16.99
N VAL A 122 12.73 19.52 -17.93
CA VAL A 122 13.49 20.33 -18.88
C VAL A 122 12.41 21.22 -19.50
N PRO A 123 12.45 22.55 -19.32
CA PRO A 123 11.52 23.43 -20.00
C PRO A 123 11.90 23.37 -21.47
N ASP A 124 11.36 22.39 -22.17
CA ASP A 124 11.55 22.24 -23.60
C ASP A 124 10.72 23.33 -24.25
N GLU A 125 11.40 24.43 -24.59
CA GLU A 125 11.15 25.40 -25.65
C GLU A 125 9.73 25.53 -26.24
N LEU A 126 8.67 25.48 -25.43
CA LEU A 126 7.29 25.77 -25.82
C LEU A 126 6.95 27.23 -25.49
N ASP A 127 7.69 28.15 -26.12
CA ASP A 127 7.14 29.40 -26.67
C ASP A 127 8.26 30.24 -27.28
N LYS A 128 8.73 29.81 -28.46
CA LYS A 128 9.20 30.75 -29.48
C LYS A 128 8.55 30.39 -30.80
N LYS A 129 7.43 31.06 -31.10
CA LYS A 129 7.25 31.88 -32.33
C LYS A 129 5.80 32.36 -32.52
N PRO A 130 5.56 33.42 -33.30
CA PRO A 130 6.41 34.04 -34.34
C PRO A 130 7.39 35.12 -33.86
#